data_AF-A0A832ZLF3-F1
#
_entry.id   AF-A0A832ZLF3-F1
#
_cell.length_a   1.000
_cell.length_b   1.000
_cell.length_c   1.000
_cell.angle_alpha   90.00
_cell.angle_beta   90.00
_cell.angle_gamma   90.00
#
_symmetry.space_group_name_H-M   'P 1'
#
loop_
_entity.id
_entity.type
_entity.pdbx_description
1 polymer ?
#
loop_
_entity_poly.entity_id
_entity_poly.type
_entity_poly.pdbx_seq_one_letter_code
_entity_poly.pdbx_strand_id
1 'polypeptide(L)' 'MVLKLVILDLDQTLIYSLKRFYKLFNRSLVEYGVKPVSWEKFI' A
#
# COMPACT_ATOMS: atom_id res chain seq x y z
N MET A 1 -27.41 19.53 -11.96
CA MET A 1 -26.34 18.71 -12.59
C MET A 1 -26.41 17.32 -11.96
N VAL A 2 -26.60 16.26 -12.75
CA VAL A 2 -26.69 14.89 -12.22
C VAL A 2 -25.43 14.13 -12.59
N LEU A 3 -24.71 13.64 -11.59
CA LEU A 3 -23.56 12.76 -11.76
C LEU A 3 -24.03 11.40 -12.27
N LYS A 4 -23.57 11.01 -13.46
CA LYS A 4 -24.01 9.78 -14.14
C LYS A 4 -23.11 8.58 -13.87
N LEU A 5 -21.84 8.82 -13.54
CA LEU A 5 -20.85 7.79 -13.26
C LEU A 5 -19.70 8.37 -12.42
N VAL A 6 -19.16 7.55 -11.52
CA VAL A 6 -17.93 7.84 -10.79
C VAL A 6 -17.03 6.60 -10.88
N ILE A 7 -15.77 6.81 -11.22
CA ILE A 7 -14.73 5.78 -11.13
C ILE A 7 -13.89 6.12 -9.90
N LEU A 8 -13.69 5.13 -9.04
CA LEU A 8 -12.91 5.25 -7.83
C LEU A 8 -11.67 4.38 -7.96
N ASP A 9 -10.54 4.93 -7.52
CA ASP A 9 -9.35 4.14 -7.28
C ASP A 9 -9.60 3.16 -6.12
N LEU A 10 -8.88 2.04 -6.10
CA LEU A 10 -9.09 0.99 -5.10
C LEU A 10 -8.19 1.22 -3.89
N ASP A 11 -6.88 1.22 -4.12
CA ASP A 11 -5.87 1.29 -3.07
C ASP A 11 -5.85 2.69 -2.46
N GLN A 12 -5.86 2.76 -1.13
CA GLN A 12 -5.90 4.01 -0.36
C GLN A 12 -7.13 4.91 -0.58
N THR A 13 -8.01 4.60 -1.54
CA THR A 13 -9.27 5.30 -1.78
C THR A 13 -10.46 4.51 -1.24
N LEU A 14 -10.62 3.24 -1.63
CA LEU A 14 -11.67 2.36 -1.12
C LEU A 14 -11.18 1.41 -0.03
N ILE A 15 -9.89 1.02 -0.10
CA ILE A 15 -9.29 0.04 0.82
C ILE A 15 -8.03 0.62 1.44
N TYR A 16 -7.93 0.54 2.77
CA TYR A 16 -6.69 0.84 3.49
C TYR A 16 -5.66 -0.30 3.34
N SER A 17 -4.98 -0.33 2.20
CA SER A 17 -3.96 -1.31 1.80
C SER A 17 -2.53 -1.05 2.33
N LEU A 18 -2.25 0.10 2.95
CA LEU A 18 -0.90 0.54 3.33
C LEU A 18 -0.19 -0.45 4.26
N LYS A 19 -0.90 -1.01 5.25
CA LYS A 19 -0.35 -2.03 6.15
C LYS A 19 0.04 -3.32 5.40
N ARG A 20 -0.72 -3.68 4.37
CA ARG A 20 -0.41 -4.85 3.54
C ARG A 20 0.81 -4.59 2.67
N PHE A 21 0.91 -3.40 2.07
CA PHE A 21 2.10 -3.02 1.30
C PHE A 21 3.36 -2.99 2.15
N TYR A 22 3.30 -2.47 3.37
CA TYR A 22 4.43 -2.55 4.31
C TYR A 22 4.90 -3.98 4.55
N LYS A 23 3.96 -4.89 4.82
CA LYS A 23 4.28 -6.31 5.06
C LYS A 23 4.91 -6.96 3.82
N LEU A 24 4.33 -6.75 2.64
CA LEU A 24 4.82 -7.34 1.40
C LEU A 24 6.17 -6.76 1.00
N PHE A 25 6.34 -5.44 1.10
CA PHE A 25 7.59 -4.76 0.82
C PHE A 25 8.74 -5.31 1.69
N ASN A 26 8.53 -5.38 3.01
CA ASN A 26 9.53 -5.94 3.92
C ASN A 26 9.81 -7.43 3.67
N ARG A 27 8.78 -8.21 3.29
CA ARG A 27 8.98 -9.60 2.87
C ARG A 27 9.89 -9.67 1.65
N SER A 28 9.66 -8.85 0.63
CA SER A 28 10.52 -8.80 -0.54
C SER A 28 11.93 -8.35 -0.20
N LEU A 29 12.12 -7.35 0.68
CA LEU A 29 13.47 -6.97 1.12
C LEU A 29 14.25 -8.15 1.72
N VAL A 30 13.61 -8.93 2.59
CA VAL A 30 14.21 -10.13 3.17
C VAL A 30 14.54 -11.18 2.10
N GLU A 31 13.64 -11.41 1.14
CA GLU A 31 13.87 -12.34 0.02
C GLU A 31 15.09 -11.93 -0.84
N TYR A 32 15.38 -10.64 -0.96
CA TYR A 32 16.57 -10.11 -1.67
C TYR A 32 17.79 -9.87 -0.76
N GLY A 33 17.77 -10.33 0.49
CA GLY A 33 18.90 -10.18 1.42
C GLY A 33 19.11 -8.76 1.96
N VAL A 34 18.11 -7.89 1.84
CA VAL A 34 18.12 -6.51 2.33
C VAL A 34 17.40 -6.42 3.69
N LYS A 35 17.85 -5.51 4.55
CA LYS A 35 17.22 -5.29 5.86
C LYS A 35 15.81 -4.70 5.71
N PRO A 36 14.80 -5.21 6.45
CA PRO A 36 13.48 -4.60 6.49
C PRO A 36 13.54 -3.17 7.04
N VAL A 37 12.57 -2.35 6.66
CA VAL A 37 12.40 -0.97 7.16
C VAL A 37 11.38 -0.92 8.28
N SER A 38 11.54 0.05 9.19
CA SER A 38 10.51 0.34 10.20
C SER A 38 9.29 1.00 9.56
N TRP A 39 8.17 1.04 10.30
CA TRP A 39 6.94 1.65 9.81
C TRP A 39 7.14 3.15 9.52
N GLU A 40 7.85 3.86 10.40
CA GLU A 40 8.13 5.30 10.29
C GLU A 40 8.96 5.65 9.06
N LYS A 41 9.76 4.70 8.56
CA LYS A 41 10.55 4.85 7.34
C LYS A 41 9.76 4.46 6.08
N PHE A 42 8.71 3.65 6.24
CA PHE A 42 7.88 3.17 5.13
C PHE A 42 6.80 4.17 4.73
N ILE A 43 6.21 4.86 5.71
CA ILE A 43 5.27 5.97 5.49
C ILE A 43 6.00 7.23 5.05
#